data_AF-A0A356AJN8-F1
#
_entry.id   AF-A0A356AJN8-F1
#
_cell.length_a   1.000
_cell.length_b   1.000
_cell.length_c   1.000
_cell.angle_alpha   90.00
_cell.angle_beta   90.00
_cell.angle_gamma   90.00
#
_symmetry.space_group_name_H-M   'P 1'
#
loop_
_entity.id
_entity.type
_entity.pdbx_description
1 polymer ?
#
loop_
_entity_poly.entity_id
_entity_poly.type
_entity_poly.pdbx_seq_one_letter_code
_entity_poly.pdbx_strand_id
1 'polypeptide(L)' 'IAHTISTSGCAEEDWINNWKKYFKPMPVGKKLLIRPTWEDEYEAGDRRVLHLEPGVAFGTGTHETTRMCL' A
#
# COMPACT_ATOMS: atom_id res chain seq x y z
N ILE A 1 -25.07 37.72 12.58
CA ILE A 1 -25.53 36.32 12.54
C ILE A 1 -24.60 35.53 13.45
N ALA A 2 -25.12 34.88 14.49
CA ALA A 2 -24.29 34.08 15.40
C ALA A 2 -24.08 32.68 14.78
N HIS A 3 -22.84 32.21 14.76
CA HIS A 3 -22.50 30.85 14.32
C HIS A 3 -22.12 30.02 15.53
N THR A 4 -22.60 28.77 15.58
CA THR A 4 -22.29 27.83 16.66
C THR A 4 -21.34 26.76 16.12
N ILE A 5 -20.23 26.53 16.82
CA ILE A 5 -19.29 25.44 16.56
C ILE A 5 -19.55 24.34 17.60
N SER A 6 -19.63 23.09 17.15
CA SER A 6 -19.72 21.91 18.02
C SER A 6 -18.55 20.96 17.74
N THR A 7 -18.24 20.11 18.71
CA THR A 7 -17.26 19.03 18.59
C THR A 7 -17.94 17.70 18.90
N SER A 8 -17.42 16.62 18.33
CA SER A 8 -17.82 15.25 18.63
C SER A 8 -16.57 14.41 18.89
N GLY A 9 -16.73 13.33 19.66
CA GLY A 9 -15.64 12.37 19.90
C GLY A 9 -15.20 11.72 18.59
N CYS A 10 -13.89 11.56 18.42
CA CYS A 10 -13.28 10.79 17.34
C CYS A 10 -12.63 9.55 17.96
N ALA A 11 -12.80 8.39 17.34
CA ALA A 11 -12.12 7.18 17.79
C ALA A 11 -10.61 7.32 17.53
N GLU A 12 -9.79 6.88 18.49
CA GLU A 12 -8.36 6.73 18.24
C GLU A 12 -8.13 5.50 17.37
N GLU A 13 -7.63 5.73 16.16
CA GLU A 13 -7.18 4.68 15.26
C GLU A 13 -5.65 4.63 15.21
N ASP A 14 -5.10 3.45 14.92
CA ASP A 14 -3.70 3.32 14.55
C ASP A 14 -3.48 3.84 13.12
N TRP A 15 -3.46 5.17 13.00
CA TRP A 15 -3.25 5.88 11.73
C TRP A 15 -1.90 5.54 11.10
N ILE A 16 -0.89 5.23 11.92
CA ILE A 16 0.47 4.92 11.47
C ILE A 16 0.48 3.62 10.66
N ASN A 17 -0.33 2.62 11.04
CA ASN A 17 -0.37 1.34 10.35
C ASN A 17 -1.57 1.15 9.42
N ASN A 18 -2.56 2.06 9.42
CA ASN A 18 -3.80 1.88 8.66
C ASN A 18 -3.56 1.69 7.15
N TRP A 19 -2.53 2.34 6.59
CA TRP A 19 -2.17 2.21 5.17
C TRP A 19 -1.80 0.77 4.76
N LYS A 20 -1.28 -0.06 5.69
CA LYS A 20 -0.88 -1.45 5.41
C LYS A 20 -2.05 -2.29 4.91
N LYS A 21 -3.28 -2.00 5.37
CA LYS A 21 -4.52 -2.67 4.97
C LYS A 21 -4.84 -2.47 3.48
N TYR A 22 -4.37 -1.37 2.90
CA TYR A 22 -4.65 -0.99 1.52
C TYR A 22 -3.49 -1.29 0.57
N PHE A 23 -2.30 -1.58 1.09
CA PHE A 23 -1.17 -1.99 0.28
C PHE A 23 -1.31 -3.46 -0.08
N LYS A 24 -1.74 -3.74 -1.32
CA LYS A 24 -2.01 -5.10 -1.82
C LYS A 24 -0.94 -5.59 -2.81
N PRO A 25 -0.80 -6.91 -2.99
CA PRO A 25 0.06 -7.46 -4.04
C PRO A 25 -0.32 -6.86 -5.40
N MET A 26 0.67 -6.35 -6.14
CA MET A 26 0.44 -5.62 -7.38
C MET A 26 1.28 -6.21 -8.54
N PRO A 27 0.66 -6.53 -9.68
CA PRO A 27 1.41 -6.95 -10.86
C PRO A 27 2.15 -5.76 -11.48
N VAL A 28 3.39 -6.02 -11.91
CA VAL A 28 4.21 -5.11 -12.69
C VAL A 28 4.59 -5.82 -13.99
N GLY A 29 4.03 -5.32 -15.10
CA GLY A 29 4.16 -5.94 -16.40
C GLY A 29 3.70 -7.41 -16.43
N LYS A 30 4.42 -8.22 -17.22
CA LYS A 30 4.09 -9.63 -17.46
C LYS A 30 4.86 -10.60 -16.56
N LYS A 31 5.96 -10.17 -15.93
CA LYS A 31 6.93 -11.06 -15.28
C LYS A 31 7.08 -10.87 -13.77
N LEU A 32 6.55 -9.78 -13.20
CA LEU A 32 6.80 -9.45 -11.80
C LEU A 32 5.49 -9.20 -11.04
N LEU A 33 5.43 -9.68 -9.80
CA LEU A 33 4.43 -9.35 -8.78
C LEU A 33 5.17 -8.77 -7.57
N ILE A 34 4.85 -7.55 -7.15
CA ILE A 34 5.36 -6.98 -5.91
C ILE A 34 4.35 -7.30 -4.80
N ARG A 35 4.81 -7.93 -3.72
CA ARG A 35 3.99 -8.37 -2.59
C ARG A 35 4.52 -7.79 -1.28
N PRO A 36 3.69 -7.12 -0.46
CA PRO A 36 4.10 -6.78 0.89
C PRO A 36 4.28 -8.06 1.73
N THR A 37 5.23 -8.04 2.67
CA THR A 37 5.54 -9.21 3.51
C THR A 37 4.36 -9.70 4.36
N TRP A 38 3.40 -8.84 4.70
CA TRP A 38 2.23 -9.16 5.52
C TRP A 38 0.99 -9.64 4.75
N GLU A 39 0.99 -9.67 3.42
CA GLU A 39 -0.13 -10.24 2.64
C GLU A 39 0.24 -11.67 2.21
N ASP A 40 -0.34 -12.67 2.87
CA ASP A 40 -0.10 -14.08 2.57
C ASP A 40 -0.94 -14.59 1.39
N GLU A 41 -2.09 -13.98 1.14
CA GLU A 41 -2.96 -14.29 0.01
C GLU A 41 -2.55 -13.50 -1.24
N TYR A 42 -2.09 -14.19 -2.28
CA TYR A 42 -1.75 -13.58 -3.55
C TYR A 42 -1.74 -14.60 -4.69
N GLU A 43 -2.06 -14.12 -5.90
CA GLU A 43 -2.05 -14.91 -7.13
C GLU A 43 -0.88 -14.47 -8.02
N ALA A 44 0.18 -15.26 -8.07
CA ALA A 44 1.36 -14.93 -8.88
C ALA A 44 1.20 -15.30 -10.35
N GLY A 45 0.45 -16.37 -10.66
CA GLY A 45 0.48 -17.00 -11.98
C GLY A 45 1.93 -17.31 -12.40
N ASP A 46 2.32 -16.91 -13.60
CA ASP A 46 3.68 -17.10 -14.13
C ASP A 46 4.70 -16.01 -13.70
N ARG A 47 4.30 -15.07 -12.83
CA ARG A 47 5.17 -13.96 -12.41
C ARG A 47 6.14 -14.41 -11.31
N ARG A 48 7.34 -13.82 -11.32
CA ARG A 48 8.24 -13.85 -10.17
C ARG A 48 7.71 -12.92 -9.08
N VAL A 49 7.82 -13.34 -7.84
CA VAL A 49 7.33 -12.59 -6.68
C VAL A 49 8.49 -11.86 -6.01
N LEU A 50 8.38 -10.55 -5.90
CA LEU A 50 9.26 -9.71 -5.09
C LEU A 50 8.57 -9.45 -3.74
N HIS A 51 9.07 -10.10 -2.70
CA HIS A 51 8.66 -9.82 -1.32
C HIS A 51 9.31 -8.52 -0.87
N LEU A 52 8.50 -7.55 -0.48
CA LEU A 52 8.95 -6.22 -0.11
C LEU A 52 8.34 -5.82 1.22
N GLU A 53 9.12 -5.13 2.05
CA GLU A 53 8.60 -4.42 3.22
C GLU A 53 8.58 -2.92 2.90
N PRO A 54 7.42 -2.36 2.50
CA PRO A 54 7.31 -0.93 2.27
C PRO A 54 7.64 -0.14 3.53
N GLY A 55 8.54 0.82 3.39
CA GLY A 55 8.93 1.76 4.43
C GLY A 55 8.96 3.18 3.90
N VAL A 56 9.91 3.99 4.39
CA VAL A 56 10.08 5.39 3.94
C VAL A 56 10.81 5.53 2.60
N ALA A 57 11.39 4.44 2.09
CA ALA A 57 12.17 4.47 0.85
C ALA A 57 11.27 4.46 -0.39
N PHE A 58 11.70 5.20 -1.43
CA PHE A 58 11.09 5.13 -2.75
C PHE A 58 11.42 3.80 -3.45
N GLY A 59 10.63 3.41 -4.45
CA GLY A 59 10.88 2.22 -5.26
C GLY A 59 10.00 1.02 -4.93
N THR A 60 8.87 1.23 -4.25
CA THR A 60 7.93 0.15 -3.89
C THR A 60 7.04 -0.33 -5.04
N GLY A 61 7.10 0.34 -6.21
CA GLY A 61 6.29 0.02 -7.37
C GLY A 61 4.89 0.65 -7.38
N THR A 62 4.52 1.40 -6.33
CA THR A 62 3.25 2.15 -6.30
C THR A 62 3.27 3.37 -7.23
N HIS A 63 4.45 3.91 -7.53
CA HIS A 63 4.65 5.02 -8.45
C HIS A 63 5.00 4.53 -9.86
N GLU A 64 4.45 5.18 -10.90
CA GLU A 64 4.61 4.75 -12.30
C GLU A 64 6.06 4.70 -12.76
N THR A 65 6.89 5.65 -12.32
CA THR A 65 8.31 5.67 -12.68
C THR A 65 9.06 4.44 -12.19
N THR A 66 8.70 3.88 -11.02
CA THR A 66 9.27 2.60 -10.58
C THR A 66 8.79 1.47 -11.49
N ARG A 67 7.50 1.46 -11.84
CA ARG A 67 6.91 0.42 -12.71
C ARG A 67 7.45 0.45 -14.14
N MET A 68 7.90 1.60 -14.64
CA MET A 68 8.53 1.71 -15.97
C MET A 68 9.94 1.13 -16.00
N CYS A 69 10.63 1.05 -14.86
CA CYS A 69 11.97 0.48 -14.76
C CYS A 69 11.98 -1.04 -14.52
N LEU A 70 10.84 -1.61 -14.12
CA LEU A 70 10.67 -3.00 -13.69
C LEU A 70 9.91 -3.83 -14.74
#